data_AF-A0A955Z9U5-F1
#
_entry.id   AF-A0A955Z9U5-F1
#
_cell.length_a   1.000
_cell.length_b   1.000
_cell.length_c   1.000
_cell.angle_alpha   90.00
_cell.angle_beta   90.00
_cell.angle_gamma   90.00
#
_symmetry.space_group_name_H-M   'P 1'
#
loop_
_entity.id
_entity.type
_entity.pdbx_description
1 polymer ?
#
loop_
_entity_poly.entity_id
_entity_poly.type
_entity_poly.pdbx_seq_one_letter_code
_entity_poly.pdbx_strand_id
1 'polypeptide(L)'
;MSSRTPRLLFAAAFVTLSLAAVGGCTSILGSFEVDPSLGSEAGAEGGAEGLGKACTTAAECPSGFCTDGVCCESKCDGVCEACNLAEKGKCLPHAAGTDPDKECKPTVRPDAGPPPEPVEAGADADVSDDGGDGGGVTINLPEGFTQDDNACAPSCNGQRACGYPGVEKNCGTKFCNTKESAGQFACDGKGLCDVSLSTCDAYTCKGDACGASCAQPEDCLDTHFCNAQGKCQARLGNGVECGLSTQCQSGFCVDGVCCNSECNTTGAQCKAPGKVGQCTCPQCPNGTCRLFYKDGDGDGFGDKDGTLPGATNNGTAVIGCVGQVPPAGFKEKADDCDDGDANVFPGQTQWFTTASNGKGTFDYNCNGAVDKETLEYPGAACRFCGPPKTCAEQTSCSTLNESASLTCQFGRSRCGLNLCDACGRNAKGAVLDKGFTTTVQCGAIGTKTDCGTCTTRGGGVVGTTTSSVQQRCH
;
A
#
# COMPACT_ATOMS: atom_id res chain seq x y z
N MET A 1 12.98 -19.35 61.98
CA MET A 1 11.57 -19.79 61.94
C MET A 1 11.26 -20.18 60.52
N SER A 2 10.93 -21.46 60.35
CA SER A 2 10.64 -22.13 59.08
C SER A 2 9.27 -21.72 58.57
N SER A 3 9.11 -21.41 57.27
CA SER A 3 7.81 -21.57 56.62
C SER A 3 7.98 -21.84 55.13
N ARG A 4 7.26 -22.86 54.70
CA ARG A 4 7.36 -23.62 53.45
C ARG A 4 6.58 -22.94 52.32
N THR A 5 7.02 -23.24 51.10
CA THR A 5 6.34 -23.02 49.80
C THR A 5 4.98 -23.72 49.71
N PRO A 6 4.17 -23.38 48.68
CA PRO A 6 4.04 -24.38 47.62
C PRO A 6 4.14 -23.81 46.19
N ARG A 7 4.80 -24.61 45.33
CA ARG A 7 4.82 -24.51 43.86
C ARG A 7 3.46 -24.94 43.32
N LEU A 8 2.83 -24.13 42.46
CA LEU A 8 1.75 -24.57 41.58
C LEU A 8 2.36 -25.21 40.32
N LEU A 9 2.15 -26.52 40.14
CA LEU A 9 2.27 -27.20 38.85
C LEU A 9 0.96 -27.01 38.08
N PHE A 10 1.01 -26.43 36.88
CA PHE A 10 -0.06 -26.53 35.89
C PHE A 10 0.12 -27.85 35.12
N ALA A 11 -0.82 -28.77 35.29
CA ALA A 11 -0.93 -29.99 34.51
C ALA A 11 -1.68 -29.69 33.21
N ALA A 12 -1.05 -29.95 32.06
CA ALA A 12 -1.70 -29.92 30.75
C ALA A 12 -2.48 -31.24 30.56
N ALA A 13 -3.81 -31.14 30.46
CA ALA A 13 -4.67 -32.26 30.11
C ALA A 13 -4.63 -32.48 28.60
N PHE A 14 -4.07 -33.62 28.17
CA PHE A 14 -4.19 -34.13 26.81
C PHE A 14 -5.57 -34.78 26.64
N VAL A 15 -6.42 -34.19 25.81
CA VAL A 15 -7.67 -34.82 25.35
C VAL A 15 -7.32 -35.67 24.13
N THR A 16 -7.18 -36.98 24.35
CA THR A 16 -7.14 -37.97 23.27
C THR A 16 -8.57 -38.38 22.92
N LEU A 17 -9.06 -37.93 21.76
CA LEU A 17 -10.34 -38.37 21.21
C LEU A 17 -10.12 -39.69 20.46
N SER A 18 -10.46 -40.81 21.10
CA SER A 18 -10.48 -42.12 20.48
C SER A 18 -11.72 -42.27 19.61
N LEU A 19 -11.53 -42.41 18.29
CA LEU A 19 -12.61 -42.73 17.36
C LEU A 19 -12.92 -44.23 17.46
N ALA A 20 -14.03 -44.56 18.12
CA ALA A 20 -14.56 -45.92 18.20
C ALA A 20 -15.20 -46.31 16.86
N ALA A 21 -14.73 -47.42 16.29
CA ALA A 21 -15.35 -48.07 15.14
C ALA A 21 -16.71 -48.66 15.54
N VAL A 22 -17.78 -48.20 14.89
CA VAL A 22 -19.11 -48.79 15.02
C VAL A 22 -19.26 -49.82 13.91
N GLY A 23 -19.05 -51.09 14.26
CA GLY A 23 -19.46 -52.22 13.44
C GLY A 23 -20.90 -52.61 13.77
N GLY A 24 -21.70 -52.87 12.74
CA GLY A 24 -22.96 -53.60 12.88
C GLY A 24 -24.10 -53.07 12.00
N CYS A 25 -24.25 -53.64 10.81
CA CYS A 25 -25.60 -53.93 10.33
C CYS A 25 -25.61 -55.32 9.67
N THR A 26 -26.31 -56.22 10.35
CA THR A 26 -26.44 -57.64 10.09
C THR A 26 -27.39 -57.90 8.93
N SER A 27 -27.00 -58.85 8.10
CA SER A 27 -27.77 -59.50 7.05
C SER A 27 -29.17 -59.92 7.53
N ILE A 28 -30.21 -59.46 6.84
CA ILE A 28 -31.54 -60.08 6.88
C ILE A 28 -31.62 -60.97 5.64
N LEU A 29 -31.38 -62.28 5.84
CA LEU A 29 -31.72 -63.31 4.86
C LEU A 29 -33.22 -63.58 4.99
N GLY A 30 -34.01 -63.00 4.10
CA GLY A 30 -35.35 -63.46 3.79
C GLY A 30 -35.28 -64.42 2.61
N SER A 31 -35.60 -65.69 2.84
CA SER A 31 -35.74 -66.70 1.80
C SER A 31 -36.93 -66.37 0.91
N PHE A 32 -36.66 -66.07 -0.37
CA PHE A 32 -37.68 -66.04 -1.42
C PHE A 32 -37.40 -67.22 -2.36
N GLU A 33 -38.29 -68.21 -2.33
CA GLU A 33 -38.23 -69.36 -3.24
C GLU A 33 -38.69 -68.92 -4.63
N VAL A 34 -37.83 -69.12 -5.63
CA VAL A 34 -38.17 -69.01 -7.05
C VAL A 34 -38.18 -70.41 -7.65
N ASP A 35 -39.36 -70.78 -8.17
CA ASP A 35 -39.68 -72.00 -8.90
C ASP A 35 -38.71 -72.30 -10.07
N PRO A 36 -38.28 -73.55 -10.27
CA PRO A 36 -37.39 -73.91 -11.38
C PRO A 36 -38.20 -74.47 -12.55
N SER A 37 -38.50 -73.65 -13.55
CA SER A 37 -38.78 -74.15 -14.91
C SER A 37 -38.85 -72.99 -15.90
N LEU A 38 -38.33 -73.22 -17.11
CA LEU A 38 -38.25 -72.32 -18.29
C LEU A 38 -37.09 -71.31 -18.18
N GLY A 39 -36.02 -71.34 -18.96
CA GLY A 39 -35.74 -71.99 -20.24
C GLY A 39 -34.84 -71.04 -21.02
N SER A 40 -33.57 -71.44 -21.22
CA SER A 40 -32.63 -71.00 -22.25
C SER A 40 -32.64 -69.53 -22.69
N GLU A 41 -31.64 -68.76 -22.22
CA GLU A 41 -30.73 -67.99 -23.08
C GLU A 41 -29.37 -67.96 -22.38
N ALA A 42 -28.30 -68.07 -23.17
CA ALA A 42 -26.96 -68.48 -22.77
C ALA A 42 -26.34 -67.73 -21.59
N GLY A 43 -25.75 -68.50 -20.67
CA GLY A 43 -24.63 -68.03 -19.88
C GLY A 43 -23.46 -67.73 -20.81
N ALA A 44 -23.08 -66.46 -20.89
CA ALA A 44 -21.74 -66.07 -21.24
C ALA A 44 -20.97 -65.89 -19.93
N GLU A 45 -20.19 -66.90 -19.55
CA GLU A 45 -18.91 -66.63 -18.88
C GLU A 45 -18.04 -65.87 -19.89
N GLY A 46 -18.33 -64.57 -20.05
CA GLY A 46 -17.57 -63.66 -20.88
C GLY A 46 -16.36 -63.21 -20.09
N GLY A 47 -15.26 -63.95 -20.22
CA GLY A 47 -13.95 -63.47 -19.77
C GLY A 47 -13.65 -62.09 -20.36
N ALA A 48 -12.75 -61.37 -19.71
CA ALA A 48 -12.16 -60.12 -20.17
C ALA A 48 -11.37 -60.24 -21.51
N GLU A 49 -11.78 -61.14 -22.42
CA GLU A 49 -11.18 -61.41 -23.72
C GLU A 49 -11.52 -60.30 -24.73
N GLY A 50 -11.00 -59.11 -24.48
CA GLY A 50 -11.15 -57.99 -25.42
C GLY A 50 -10.93 -56.61 -24.82
N LEU A 51 -11.05 -56.46 -23.50
CA LEU A 51 -10.70 -55.21 -22.81
C LEU A 51 -9.18 -54.95 -22.94
N GLY A 52 -8.82 -53.68 -23.13
CA GLY A 52 -7.44 -53.24 -23.30
C GLY A 52 -6.83 -53.50 -24.69
N LYS A 53 -7.58 -54.12 -25.62
CA LYS A 53 -7.18 -54.22 -27.04
C LYS A 53 -7.31 -52.86 -27.72
N ALA A 54 -6.44 -52.59 -28.70
CA ALA A 54 -6.56 -51.40 -29.53
C ALA A 54 -7.85 -51.43 -30.34
N CYS A 55 -8.51 -50.29 -30.47
CA CYS A 55 -9.73 -50.13 -31.25
C CYS A 55 -9.74 -48.78 -31.97
N THR A 56 -10.49 -48.71 -33.06
CA THR A 56 -10.77 -47.44 -33.77
C THR A 56 -12.24 -47.03 -33.68
N THR A 57 -13.14 -47.99 -33.44
CA THR A 57 -14.57 -47.75 -33.31
C THR A 57 -15.16 -48.52 -32.13
N ALA A 58 -16.24 -47.99 -31.54
CA ALA A 58 -16.95 -48.59 -30.41
C ALA A 58 -17.45 -50.03 -30.70
N ALA A 59 -17.75 -50.33 -31.96
CA ALA A 59 -18.25 -51.64 -32.39
C ALA A 59 -17.19 -52.77 -32.31
N GLU A 60 -15.91 -52.42 -32.23
CA GLU A 60 -14.81 -53.38 -32.09
C GLU A 60 -14.65 -53.90 -30.64
N CYS A 61 -15.33 -53.26 -29.69
CA CYS A 61 -15.18 -53.53 -28.28
C CYS A 61 -16.36 -54.33 -27.72
N PRO A 62 -16.13 -55.44 -26.99
CA PRO A 62 -17.21 -56.22 -26.37
C PRO A 62 -18.08 -55.39 -25.42
N SER A 63 -17.49 -54.36 -24.81
CA SER A 63 -18.17 -53.41 -23.93
C SER A 63 -18.97 -52.34 -24.67
N GLY A 64 -18.76 -52.17 -25.98
CA GLY A 64 -19.27 -51.05 -26.77
C GLY A 64 -18.57 -49.72 -26.52
N PHE A 65 -17.45 -49.69 -25.77
CA PHE A 65 -16.70 -48.47 -25.45
C PHE A 65 -15.28 -48.54 -26.00
N CYS A 66 -14.98 -47.70 -26.99
CA CYS A 66 -13.63 -47.48 -27.49
C CYS A 66 -13.19 -46.07 -27.10
N THR A 67 -12.38 -45.96 -26.05
CA THR A 67 -11.90 -44.68 -25.48
C THR A 67 -10.37 -44.73 -25.41
N ASP A 68 -9.70 -43.61 -25.70
CA ASP A 68 -8.23 -43.50 -25.74
C ASP A 68 -7.53 -44.52 -26.66
N GLY A 69 -8.24 -44.96 -27.70
CA GLY A 69 -7.77 -45.97 -28.66
C GLY A 69 -7.74 -47.40 -28.12
N VAL A 70 -8.39 -47.68 -27.00
CA VAL A 70 -8.47 -49.02 -26.39
C VAL A 70 -9.90 -49.39 -25.96
N CYS A 71 -10.21 -50.68 -25.94
CA CYS A 71 -11.52 -51.17 -25.50
C CYS A 71 -11.65 -51.11 -23.98
N CYS A 72 -12.59 -50.30 -23.50
CA CYS A 72 -12.75 -49.93 -22.10
C CYS A 72 -13.90 -50.67 -21.44
N GLU A 73 -13.77 -51.02 -20.16
CA GLU A 73 -14.86 -51.66 -19.39
C GLU A 73 -16.08 -50.75 -19.21
N SER A 74 -15.89 -49.44 -19.35
CA SER A 74 -16.92 -48.40 -19.27
C SER A 74 -16.60 -47.27 -20.26
N LYS A 75 -17.50 -46.29 -20.37
CA LYS A 75 -17.37 -45.18 -21.32
C LYS A 75 -16.12 -44.31 -21.10
N CYS A 76 -15.66 -44.21 -19.85
CA CYS A 76 -14.50 -43.40 -19.45
C CYS A 76 -14.61 -41.94 -19.92
N ASP A 77 -15.73 -41.28 -19.63
CA ASP A 77 -16.05 -39.90 -20.03
C ASP A 77 -16.07 -38.90 -18.85
N GLY A 78 -15.59 -39.33 -17.68
CA GLY A 78 -15.32 -38.47 -16.54
C GLY A 78 -14.07 -37.61 -16.76
N VAL A 79 -13.83 -36.69 -15.82
CA VAL A 79 -12.65 -35.82 -15.86
C VAL A 79 -11.48 -36.53 -15.21
N CYS A 80 -10.28 -36.34 -15.77
CA CYS A 80 -9.04 -36.87 -15.25
C CYS A 80 -9.02 -38.39 -15.17
N GLU A 81 -9.55 -39.04 -16.19
CA GLU A 81 -9.51 -40.50 -16.32
C GLU A 81 -9.12 -40.90 -17.74
N ALA A 82 -8.41 -42.02 -17.83
CA ALA A 82 -8.04 -42.60 -19.09
C ALA A 82 -8.06 -44.11 -18.99
N CYS A 83 -8.25 -44.73 -20.14
CA CYS A 83 -8.42 -46.17 -20.29
C CYS A 83 -7.18 -46.85 -20.90
N ASN A 84 -6.27 -46.05 -21.47
CA ASN A 84 -5.00 -46.49 -22.05
C ASN A 84 -3.82 -46.43 -21.07
N LEU A 85 -4.10 -46.31 -19.76
CA LEU A 85 -3.10 -46.28 -18.69
C LEU A 85 -2.46 -47.67 -18.46
N ALA A 86 -1.69 -47.82 -17.38
CA ALA A 86 -0.91 -49.02 -17.09
C ALA A 86 -1.75 -50.32 -17.09
N GLU A 87 -2.99 -50.28 -16.57
CA GLU A 87 -3.96 -51.36 -16.68
C GLU A 87 -4.95 -51.08 -17.82
N LYS A 88 -4.48 -51.26 -19.06
CA LYS A 88 -5.27 -50.99 -20.27
C LYS A 88 -6.63 -51.67 -20.24
N GLY A 89 -7.66 -50.92 -20.60
CA GLY A 89 -9.05 -51.38 -20.63
C GLY A 89 -9.83 -51.14 -19.34
N LYS A 90 -9.17 -50.76 -18.25
CA LYS A 90 -9.83 -50.22 -17.06
C LYS A 90 -9.82 -48.71 -17.11
N CYS A 91 -10.95 -48.10 -16.76
CA CYS A 91 -11.02 -46.64 -16.67
C CYS A 91 -10.39 -46.21 -15.34
N LEU A 92 -9.17 -45.66 -15.36
CA LEU A 92 -8.39 -45.31 -14.18
C LEU A 92 -8.13 -43.80 -14.12
N PRO A 93 -8.01 -43.20 -12.92
CA PRO A 93 -7.67 -41.79 -12.81
C PRO A 93 -6.25 -41.51 -13.32
N HIS A 94 -6.06 -40.36 -13.96
CA HIS A 94 -4.73 -39.81 -14.23
C HIS A 94 -3.95 -39.55 -12.94
N ALA A 95 -2.62 -39.65 -13.01
CA ALA A 95 -1.76 -39.37 -11.88
C ALA A 95 -1.89 -37.91 -11.41
N ALA A 96 -1.75 -37.69 -10.10
CA ALA A 96 -1.79 -36.34 -9.55
C ALA A 96 -0.69 -35.45 -10.15
N GLY A 97 -1.04 -34.21 -10.53
CA GLY A 97 -0.13 -33.24 -11.14
C GLY A 97 0.03 -33.38 -12.67
N THR A 98 -0.71 -34.28 -13.31
CA THR A 98 -0.69 -34.47 -14.77
C THR A 98 -2.00 -34.01 -15.42
N ASP A 99 -1.99 -33.64 -16.70
CA ASP A 99 -3.21 -33.43 -17.49
C ASP A 99 -2.95 -33.79 -18.97
N PRO A 100 -2.74 -35.08 -19.29
CA PRO A 100 -2.37 -35.51 -20.64
C PRO A 100 -3.46 -35.23 -21.67
N ASP A 101 -4.72 -35.31 -21.24
CA ASP A 101 -5.90 -35.18 -22.11
C ASP A 101 -6.47 -33.75 -22.15
N LYS A 102 -5.83 -32.80 -21.44
CA LYS A 102 -6.17 -31.37 -21.40
C LYS A 102 -7.62 -31.13 -20.98
N GLU A 103 -8.05 -31.90 -20.00
CA GLU A 103 -9.41 -31.87 -19.46
C GLU A 103 -9.55 -30.77 -18.40
N CYS A 104 -8.42 -30.38 -17.78
CA CYS A 104 -8.39 -29.32 -16.79
C CYS A 104 -8.18 -27.95 -17.43
N LYS A 105 -9.17 -27.06 -17.26
CA LYS A 105 -9.16 -25.72 -17.85
C LYS A 105 -8.99 -24.65 -16.76
N PRO A 106 -8.03 -23.71 -16.91
CA PRO A 106 -7.94 -22.57 -16.02
C PRO A 106 -9.15 -21.66 -16.20
N THR A 107 -9.55 -20.95 -15.15
CA THR A 107 -10.42 -19.79 -15.32
C THR A 107 -9.64 -18.72 -16.06
N VAL A 108 -10.08 -18.31 -17.25
CA VAL A 108 -9.51 -17.14 -17.94
C VAL A 108 -9.96 -15.86 -17.25
N ARG A 109 -9.06 -14.89 -17.07
CA ARG A 109 -9.45 -13.54 -16.64
C ARG A 109 -10.44 -12.97 -17.67
N PRO A 110 -11.58 -12.38 -17.26
CA PRO A 110 -12.49 -11.69 -18.17
C PRO A 110 -11.83 -10.59 -19.01
N ASP A 111 -10.66 -10.09 -18.59
CA ASP A 111 -9.95 -8.97 -19.23
C ASP A 111 -8.59 -9.34 -19.84
N ALA A 112 -8.18 -10.60 -19.81
CA ALA A 112 -7.00 -11.04 -20.58
C ALA A 112 -7.44 -11.20 -22.03
N GLY A 113 -7.26 -10.15 -22.83
CA GLY A 113 -7.41 -10.22 -24.28
C GLY A 113 -6.62 -11.40 -24.88
N PRO A 114 -6.99 -11.87 -26.08
CA PRO A 114 -6.35 -13.03 -26.70
C PRO A 114 -4.83 -12.85 -26.79
N PRO A 115 -4.04 -13.94 -26.70
CA PRO A 115 -2.58 -13.87 -26.83
C PRO A 115 -2.21 -13.18 -28.16
N PRO A 116 -1.15 -12.34 -28.19
CA PRO A 116 -0.84 -11.55 -29.37
C PRO A 116 -0.44 -12.47 -30.53
N GLU A 117 -1.29 -12.59 -31.54
CA GLU A 117 -0.84 -12.91 -32.89
C GLU A 117 -0.06 -11.72 -33.47
N PRO A 118 0.97 -11.95 -34.31
CA PRO A 118 1.77 -10.86 -34.85
C PRO A 118 0.99 -10.17 -35.98
N VAL A 119 0.24 -9.11 -35.65
CA VAL A 119 -0.35 -8.20 -36.64
C VAL A 119 -0.18 -6.73 -36.24
N GLU A 120 0.19 -5.96 -37.27
CA GLU A 120 0.52 -4.54 -37.29
C GLU A 120 -0.62 -3.61 -36.83
N ALA A 121 -0.21 -2.40 -36.42
CA ALA A 121 -0.96 -1.36 -35.74
C ALA A 121 -2.36 -1.01 -36.27
N GLY A 122 -3.30 -0.84 -35.33
CA GLY A 122 -4.57 -0.13 -35.50
C GLY A 122 -5.24 0.11 -34.14
N ALA A 123 -5.67 1.35 -33.89
CA ALA A 123 -6.39 1.85 -32.72
C ALA A 123 -7.73 1.10 -32.49
N ASP A 124 -8.48 1.15 -31.40
CA ASP A 124 -8.65 2.01 -30.23
C ASP A 124 -9.55 1.22 -29.26
N ALA A 125 -9.34 1.32 -27.94
CA ALA A 125 -10.30 0.84 -26.96
C ALA A 125 -10.29 1.78 -25.75
N ASP A 126 -11.29 2.66 -25.71
CA ASP A 126 -11.71 3.38 -24.51
C ASP A 126 -12.17 2.36 -23.46
N VAL A 127 -11.46 2.27 -22.34
CA VAL A 127 -11.98 1.62 -21.14
C VAL A 127 -12.71 2.68 -20.33
N SER A 128 -14.02 2.49 -20.19
CA SER A 128 -14.87 3.25 -19.30
C SER A 128 -14.50 2.93 -17.86
N ASP A 129 -14.10 3.96 -17.12
CA ASP A 129 -13.94 3.93 -15.67
C ASP A 129 -15.34 3.97 -15.04
N ASP A 130 -15.86 2.79 -14.66
CA ASP A 130 -17.09 2.69 -13.87
C ASP A 130 -16.71 2.81 -12.39
N GLY A 131 -17.02 3.99 -11.84
CA GLY A 131 -16.82 4.33 -10.45
C GLY A 131 -17.58 3.38 -9.53
N GLY A 132 -16.84 2.51 -8.85
CA GLY A 132 -17.30 1.71 -7.73
C GLY A 132 -16.62 2.13 -6.43
N ASP A 133 -17.37 2.79 -5.55
CA ASP A 133 -17.04 2.97 -4.13
C ASP A 133 -16.92 1.59 -3.47
N GLY A 134 -15.69 1.16 -3.22
CA GLY A 134 -15.35 0.00 -2.43
C GLY A 134 -13.97 0.24 -1.85
N GLY A 135 -13.78 -0.05 -0.55
CA GLY A 135 -12.49 0.07 0.14
C GLY A 135 -11.43 -0.90 -0.37
N GLY A 136 -11.09 -0.81 -1.66
CA GLY A 136 -10.06 -1.58 -2.32
C GLY A 136 -8.70 -1.24 -1.74
N VAL A 137 -7.94 -2.28 -1.39
CA VAL A 137 -6.57 -2.12 -0.92
C VAL A 137 -5.73 -1.59 -2.08
N THR A 138 -5.07 -0.45 -1.91
CA THR A 138 -4.14 0.09 -2.91
C THR A 138 -2.94 -0.85 -3.07
N ILE A 139 -2.70 -1.31 -4.30
CA ILE A 139 -1.57 -2.16 -4.66
C ILE A 139 -0.53 -1.32 -5.42
N ASN A 140 0.62 -1.10 -4.78
CA ASN A 140 1.80 -0.44 -5.34
C ASN A 140 2.71 -1.51 -5.96
N LEU A 141 2.52 -1.79 -7.23
CA LEU A 141 3.34 -2.75 -7.97
C LEU A 141 4.74 -2.17 -8.27
N PRO A 142 5.82 -2.97 -8.17
CA PRO A 142 7.14 -2.53 -8.59
C PRO A 142 7.24 -2.49 -10.12
N GLU A 143 8.15 -1.65 -10.64
CA GLU A 143 8.48 -1.66 -12.06
C GLU A 143 9.14 -2.99 -12.46
N GLY A 144 8.76 -3.54 -13.63
CA GLY A 144 9.37 -4.75 -14.17
C GLY A 144 8.97 -6.05 -13.45
N PHE A 145 7.80 -6.09 -12.80
CA PHE A 145 7.30 -7.31 -12.17
C PHE A 145 7.01 -8.43 -13.17
N THR A 146 7.06 -9.67 -12.70
CA THR A 146 6.68 -10.88 -13.44
C THR A 146 5.42 -11.49 -12.83
N GLN A 147 4.54 -11.99 -13.68
CA GLN A 147 3.30 -12.68 -13.33
C GLN A 147 3.07 -13.76 -14.39
N ASP A 148 2.92 -15.02 -13.95
CA ASP A 148 2.76 -16.18 -14.83
C ASP A 148 1.52 -16.98 -14.43
N ASP A 149 0.40 -16.73 -15.12
CA ASP A 149 -0.84 -17.49 -14.92
C ASP A 149 -0.65 -18.99 -15.27
N ASN A 150 0.33 -19.37 -16.11
CA ASN A 150 0.60 -20.78 -16.41
C ASN A 150 1.17 -21.53 -15.21
N ALA A 151 1.88 -20.84 -14.31
CA ALA A 151 2.30 -21.43 -13.06
C ALA A 151 1.10 -21.85 -12.20
N CYS A 152 -0.09 -21.30 -12.43
CA CYS A 152 -1.33 -21.65 -11.76
C CYS A 152 -2.23 -22.61 -12.57
N ALA A 153 -1.77 -23.12 -13.71
CA ALA A 153 -2.55 -24.03 -14.53
C ALA A 153 -3.04 -25.25 -13.71
N PRO A 154 -4.30 -25.67 -13.89
CA PRO A 154 -4.84 -26.83 -13.18
C PRO A 154 -4.25 -28.14 -13.70
N SER A 155 -4.34 -29.17 -12.87
CA SER A 155 -3.91 -30.53 -13.22
C SER A 155 -4.77 -31.57 -12.48
N CYS A 156 -4.76 -32.82 -12.92
CA CYS A 156 -5.50 -33.88 -12.25
C CYS A 156 -5.02 -34.08 -10.81
N ASN A 157 -5.95 -34.32 -9.89
CA ASN A 157 -5.67 -34.51 -8.46
C ASN A 157 -5.46 -35.98 -8.06
N GLY A 158 -5.47 -36.92 -9.00
CA GLY A 158 -5.38 -38.36 -8.73
C GLY A 158 -6.70 -39.02 -8.28
N GLN A 159 -7.78 -38.25 -8.21
CA GLN A 159 -9.09 -38.67 -7.70
C GLN A 159 -10.22 -38.32 -8.68
N ARG A 160 -9.95 -38.38 -10.00
CA ARG A 160 -10.91 -38.05 -11.08
C ARG A 160 -11.49 -36.63 -10.98
N ALA A 161 -10.65 -35.67 -10.60
CA ALA A 161 -11.00 -34.26 -10.57
C ALA A 161 -9.77 -33.38 -10.85
N CYS A 162 -10.01 -32.14 -11.27
CA CYS A 162 -8.97 -31.14 -11.40
C CYS A 162 -8.64 -30.50 -10.05
N GLY A 163 -7.34 -30.41 -9.75
CA GLY A 163 -6.77 -29.65 -8.65
C GLY A 163 -6.15 -28.35 -9.16
N TYR A 164 -6.29 -27.31 -8.36
CA TYR A 164 -5.78 -25.97 -8.63
C TYR A 164 -4.77 -25.58 -7.54
N PRO A 165 -3.59 -25.05 -7.91
CA PRO A 165 -2.64 -24.56 -6.91
C PRO A 165 -3.22 -23.40 -6.10
N GLY A 166 -3.05 -23.42 -4.78
CA GLY A 166 -3.51 -22.37 -3.88
C GLY A 166 -2.48 -21.26 -3.67
N VAL A 167 -2.79 -20.36 -2.73
CA VAL A 167 -2.01 -19.15 -2.41
C VAL A 167 -0.61 -19.42 -1.89
N GLU A 168 -0.30 -20.67 -1.56
CA GLU A 168 1.04 -21.14 -1.23
C GLU A 168 1.98 -21.22 -2.44
N LYS A 169 1.44 -21.32 -3.66
CA LYS A 169 2.23 -21.39 -4.89
C LYS A 169 2.53 -19.99 -5.42
N ASN A 170 3.80 -19.61 -5.35
CA ASN A 170 4.29 -18.38 -5.99
C ASN A 170 4.25 -18.54 -7.52
N CYS A 171 3.70 -17.55 -8.19
CA CYS A 171 3.55 -17.52 -9.65
C CYS A 171 4.12 -16.22 -10.26
N GLY A 172 4.88 -15.45 -9.48
CA GLY A 172 5.50 -14.23 -9.96
C GLY A 172 6.38 -13.56 -8.91
N THR A 173 6.59 -12.26 -9.10
CA THR A 173 7.46 -11.42 -8.28
C THR A 173 6.92 -11.22 -6.85
N LYS A 174 7.82 -11.11 -5.87
CA LYS A 174 7.52 -10.65 -4.52
C LYS A 174 7.95 -9.19 -4.38
N PHE A 175 7.23 -8.42 -3.58
CA PHE A 175 7.43 -6.98 -3.50
C PHE A 175 6.96 -6.41 -2.17
N CYS A 176 7.42 -5.20 -1.84
CA CYS A 176 6.84 -4.42 -0.75
C CYS A 176 5.76 -3.50 -1.28
N ASN A 177 4.52 -3.70 -0.83
CA ASN A 177 3.38 -2.87 -1.19
C ASN A 177 3.39 -1.55 -0.40
N THR A 178 3.65 -1.64 0.90
CA THR A 178 3.83 -0.48 1.80
C THR A 178 4.92 -0.83 2.81
N LYS A 179 5.26 0.11 3.71
CA LYS A 179 6.16 -0.19 4.84
C LYS A 179 5.63 -1.30 5.74
N GLU A 180 4.31 -1.50 5.78
CA GLU A 180 3.62 -2.40 6.70
C GLU A 180 3.09 -3.66 6.02
N SER A 181 3.25 -3.80 4.70
CA SER A 181 2.70 -4.92 3.94
C SER A 181 3.62 -5.37 2.81
N ALA A 182 3.94 -6.66 2.81
CA ALA A 182 4.54 -7.35 1.68
C ALA A 182 3.46 -7.91 0.76
N GLY A 183 3.76 -7.98 -0.53
CA GLY A 183 2.92 -8.56 -1.56
C GLY A 183 3.68 -9.63 -2.35
N GLN A 184 2.94 -10.60 -2.86
CA GLN A 184 3.48 -11.59 -3.79
C GLN A 184 2.41 -11.99 -4.80
N PHE A 185 2.84 -12.34 -6.01
CA PHE A 185 1.97 -13.03 -6.97
C PHE A 185 1.87 -14.51 -6.59
N ALA A 186 0.67 -14.95 -6.24
CA ALA A 186 0.36 -16.32 -5.82
C ALA A 186 -0.91 -16.87 -6.48
N CYS A 187 -0.99 -18.18 -6.63
CA CYS A 187 -2.16 -18.80 -7.25
C CYS A 187 -3.42 -18.64 -6.39
N ASP A 188 -4.56 -18.38 -7.03
CA ASP A 188 -5.83 -18.10 -6.33
C ASP A 188 -6.65 -19.36 -5.98
N GLY A 189 -6.15 -20.56 -6.29
CA GLY A 189 -6.90 -21.81 -6.16
C GLY A 189 -7.96 -22.02 -7.25
N LYS A 190 -8.00 -21.19 -8.29
CA LYS A 190 -8.90 -21.28 -9.45
C LYS A 190 -8.15 -21.26 -10.79
N GLY A 191 -6.85 -21.03 -10.72
CA GLY A 191 -5.92 -21.15 -11.83
C GLY A 191 -5.40 -19.82 -12.35
N LEU A 192 -5.58 -18.75 -11.56
CA LEU A 192 -5.04 -17.43 -11.84
C LEU A 192 -3.92 -17.09 -10.88
N CYS A 193 -2.93 -16.36 -11.39
CA CYS A 193 -1.83 -15.81 -10.61
C CYS A 193 -2.22 -14.42 -10.09
N ASP A 194 -2.69 -14.29 -8.86
CA ASP A 194 -3.18 -13.01 -8.33
C ASP A 194 -2.29 -12.43 -7.23
N VAL A 195 -2.49 -11.16 -6.90
CA VAL A 195 -1.75 -10.50 -5.82
C VAL A 195 -2.31 -10.96 -4.48
N SER A 196 -1.42 -11.52 -3.66
CA SER A 196 -1.69 -11.83 -2.26
C SER A 196 -0.86 -10.92 -1.37
N LEU A 197 -1.52 -10.27 -0.41
CA LEU A 197 -0.88 -9.37 0.55
C LEU A 197 -0.74 -10.04 1.91
N SER A 198 0.37 -9.74 2.58
CA SER A 198 0.66 -10.14 3.95
C SER A 198 1.11 -8.92 4.76
N THR A 199 0.63 -8.80 5.99
CA THR A 199 1.04 -7.74 6.91
C THR A 199 2.39 -8.07 7.54
N CYS A 200 3.25 -7.07 7.64
CA CYS A 200 4.45 -7.15 8.45
C CYS A 200 4.12 -6.81 9.90
N ASP A 201 4.75 -7.49 10.86
CA ASP A 201 4.44 -7.31 12.28
C ASP A 201 5.35 -6.26 12.97
N ALA A 202 6.63 -6.59 13.13
CA ALA A 202 7.57 -5.74 13.89
C ALA A 202 8.55 -4.97 12.98
N TYR A 203 8.71 -5.45 11.75
CA TYR A 203 9.74 -5.01 10.82
C TYR A 203 9.10 -4.33 9.62
N THR A 204 9.74 -3.30 9.09
CA THR A 204 9.31 -2.72 7.82
C THR A 204 9.55 -3.68 6.67
N CYS A 205 8.69 -3.60 5.65
CA CYS A 205 8.94 -4.27 4.39
C CYS A 205 10.06 -3.55 3.64
N LYS A 206 11.08 -4.31 3.20
CA LYS A 206 12.19 -3.78 2.41
C LYS A 206 12.53 -4.71 1.26
N GLY A 207 12.46 -4.20 0.03
CA GLY A 207 12.67 -5.00 -1.17
C GLY A 207 11.43 -5.84 -1.49
N ASP A 208 11.48 -7.12 -1.14
CA ASP A 208 10.48 -8.12 -1.52
C ASP A 208 9.83 -8.88 -0.34
N ALA A 209 10.22 -8.56 0.91
CA ALA A 209 9.69 -9.21 2.10
C ALA A 209 9.74 -8.30 3.34
N CYS A 210 8.96 -8.69 4.36
CA CYS A 210 9.11 -8.13 5.70
C CYS A 210 10.50 -8.43 6.26
N GLY A 211 11.12 -7.45 6.92
CA GLY A 211 12.41 -7.64 7.57
C GLY A 211 12.38 -8.70 8.68
N ALA A 212 13.57 -9.19 9.07
CA ALA A 212 13.75 -10.14 10.18
C ALA A 212 14.80 -9.68 11.21
N SER A 213 15.46 -8.56 10.92
CA SER A 213 16.48 -7.91 11.73
C SER A 213 16.45 -6.41 11.45
N CYS A 214 16.99 -5.63 12.39
CA CYS A 214 17.13 -4.20 12.25
C CYS A 214 18.55 -3.77 12.59
N ALA A 215 19.01 -2.70 11.95
CA ALA A 215 20.25 -1.99 12.28
C ALA A 215 19.96 -0.53 12.70
N GLN A 216 18.82 0.01 12.27
CA GLN A 216 18.42 1.39 12.51
C GLN A 216 16.91 1.48 12.80
N PRO A 217 16.41 2.61 13.34
CA PRO A 217 15.00 2.76 13.71
C PRO A 217 14.01 2.51 12.55
N GLU A 218 14.38 2.87 11.33
CA GLU A 218 13.52 2.82 10.13
C GLU A 218 13.32 1.39 9.60
N ASP A 219 14.09 0.42 10.11
CA ASP A 219 13.90 -1.00 9.81
C ASP A 219 12.76 -1.62 10.63
N CYS A 220 12.24 -0.90 11.64
CA CYS A 220 11.13 -1.30 12.48
C CYS A 220 9.87 -0.51 12.16
N LEU A 221 8.70 -1.12 12.34
CA LEU A 221 7.44 -0.36 12.29
C LEU A 221 7.42 0.69 13.40
N ASP A 222 6.58 1.73 13.25
CA ASP A 222 6.50 2.85 14.20
C ASP A 222 6.10 2.44 15.62
N THR A 223 5.49 1.26 15.76
CA THR A 223 5.13 0.65 17.05
C THR A 223 6.31 -0.05 17.75
N HIS A 224 7.46 -0.16 17.09
CA HIS A 224 8.65 -0.88 17.53
C HIS A 224 9.90 0.02 17.53
N PHE A 225 10.96 -0.46 18.17
CA PHE A 225 12.30 0.12 18.13
C PHE A 225 13.34 -0.98 17.90
N CYS A 226 14.47 -0.62 17.30
CA CYS A 226 15.56 -1.57 17.14
C CYS A 226 16.37 -1.70 18.43
N ASN A 227 16.32 -2.89 19.05
CA ASN A 227 17.08 -3.15 20.27
C ASN A 227 18.55 -3.49 19.97
N ALA A 228 19.39 -3.54 21.02
CA ALA A 228 20.83 -3.82 20.87
C ALA A 228 21.16 -5.21 20.30
N GLN A 229 20.18 -6.11 20.21
CA GLN A 229 20.33 -7.44 19.60
C GLN A 229 19.95 -7.46 18.11
N GLY A 230 19.63 -6.31 17.52
CA GLY A 230 19.19 -6.20 16.13
C GLY A 230 17.77 -6.75 15.90
N LYS A 231 16.92 -6.69 16.92
CA LYS A 231 15.51 -7.13 16.86
C LYS A 231 14.57 -5.95 17.07
N CYS A 232 13.51 -5.88 16.26
CA CYS A 232 12.44 -4.92 16.46
C CYS A 232 11.59 -5.38 17.63
N GLN A 233 11.62 -4.60 18.71
CA GLN A 233 10.88 -4.85 19.93
C GLN A 233 9.81 -3.77 20.08
N ALA A 234 8.63 -4.14 20.58
CA ALA A 234 7.57 -3.17 20.83
C ALA A 234 8.08 -2.02 21.70
N ARG A 235 7.70 -0.78 21.34
CA ARG A 235 8.06 0.40 22.13
C ARG A 235 7.52 0.29 23.55
N LEU A 236 8.34 0.75 24.49
CA LEU A 236 8.15 0.65 25.92
C LEU A 236 7.11 1.67 26.40
N GLY A 237 6.25 1.23 27.32
CA GLY A 237 5.26 2.09 27.97
C GLY A 237 5.91 3.06 28.97
N ASN A 238 5.16 4.08 29.36
CA ASN A 238 5.61 5.06 30.35
C ASN A 238 5.98 4.39 31.68
N GLY A 239 7.10 4.80 32.28
CA GLY A 239 7.65 4.32 33.54
C GLY A 239 8.61 3.14 33.42
N VAL A 240 8.77 2.58 32.22
CA VAL A 240 9.77 1.52 31.94
C VAL A 240 11.14 2.15 31.73
N GLU A 241 12.21 1.48 32.17
CA GLU A 241 13.58 1.96 31.97
C GLU A 241 13.93 2.01 30.47
N CYS A 242 14.62 3.07 30.06
CA CYS A 242 15.03 3.30 28.69
C CYS A 242 16.44 3.89 28.63
N GLY A 243 17.12 3.63 27.52
CA GLY A 243 18.40 4.27 27.18
C GLY A 243 18.29 5.35 26.11
N LEU A 244 17.23 5.30 25.28
CA LEU A 244 17.00 6.22 24.17
C LEU A 244 15.51 6.56 24.07
N SER A 245 15.21 7.79 23.66
CA SER A 245 13.85 8.30 23.43
C SER A 245 13.05 7.46 22.44
N THR A 246 13.70 6.93 21.40
CA THR A 246 13.07 6.07 20.37
C THR A 246 12.56 4.73 20.91
N GLN A 247 12.98 4.32 22.10
CA GLN A 247 12.51 3.10 22.75
C GLN A 247 11.11 3.28 23.35
N CYS A 248 10.70 4.51 23.64
CA CYS A 248 9.47 4.82 24.34
C CYS A 248 8.32 5.08 23.37
N GLN A 249 7.12 4.60 23.71
CA GLN A 249 5.91 4.88 22.92
C GLN A 249 5.66 6.39 22.79
N SER A 250 5.99 7.14 23.83
CA SER A 250 5.90 8.59 23.87
C SER A 250 6.99 9.31 23.06
N GLY A 251 8.07 8.62 22.69
CA GLY A 251 9.26 9.26 22.12
C GLY A 251 10.12 10.01 23.14
N PHE A 252 9.89 9.86 24.45
CA PHE A 252 10.64 10.60 25.49
C PHE A 252 11.26 9.66 26.52
N CYS A 253 12.59 9.63 26.58
CA CYS A 253 13.35 8.94 27.62
C CYS A 253 14.00 9.97 28.54
N VAL A 254 13.45 10.14 29.75
CA VAL A 254 13.88 11.18 30.71
C VAL A 254 14.23 10.52 32.03
N ASP A 255 15.35 10.90 32.64
CA ASP A 255 15.86 10.28 33.87
C ASP A 255 16.04 8.74 33.75
N GLY A 256 16.29 8.25 32.54
CA GLY A 256 16.40 6.82 32.22
C GLY A 256 15.08 6.05 32.28
N VAL A 257 13.92 6.74 32.26
CA VAL A 257 12.59 6.14 32.22
C VAL A 257 11.73 6.73 31.10
N CYS A 258 10.90 5.91 30.47
CA CYS A 258 9.99 6.37 29.44
C CYS A 258 8.98 7.32 30.05
N CYS A 259 8.94 8.54 29.54
CA CYS A 259 8.17 9.63 30.10
C CYS A 259 6.97 9.95 29.24
N ASN A 260 5.85 10.33 29.85
CA ASN A 260 4.67 10.75 29.10
C ASN A 260 4.84 12.06 28.30
N SER A 261 5.95 12.79 28.49
CA SER A 261 6.28 14.05 27.80
C SER A 261 7.81 14.29 27.81
N GLU A 262 8.29 15.30 27.08
CA GLU A 262 9.72 15.68 27.02
C GLU A 262 10.34 15.99 28.39
N CYS A 263 9.53 16.42 29.35
CA CYS A 263 9.92 16.70 30.73
C CYS A 263 11.21 17.53 30.89
N ASN A 264 11.40 18.48 29.98
CA ASN A 264 12.60 19.32 29.86
C ASN A 264 12.51 20.64 30.66
N THR A 265 11.50 20.81 31.51
CA THR A 265 11.33 22.01 32.33
C THR A 265 12.23 21.98 33.56
N THR A 266 12.72 23.14 33.99
CA THR A 266 13.62 23.25 35.15
C THR A 266 12.99 22.64 36.41
N GLY A 267 13.68 21.66 37.00
CA GLY A 267 13.25 20.97 38.21
C GLY A 267 12.19 19.88 37.98
N ALA A 268 11.83 19.60 36.72
CA ALA A 268 10.97 18.47 36.43
C ALA A 268 11.72 17.14 36.49
N GLN A 269 11.00 16.10 36.86
CA GLN A 269 11.49 14.75 37.02
C GLN A 269 10.45 13.78 36.48
N CYS A 270 10.93 12.76 35.75
CA CYS A 270 10.09 11.66 35.32
C CYS A 270 10.24 10.40 36.19
N LYS A 271 11.25 10.39 37.06
CA LYS A 271 11.50 9.31 38.03
C LYS A 271 11.09 9.68 39.47
N ALA A 272 10.15 10.63 39.63
CA ALA A 272 9.69 11.03 40.96
C ALA A 272 9.01 9.85 41.70
N PRO A 273 9.31 9.63 43.00
CA PRO A 273 8.70 8.54 43.77
C PRO A 273 7.17 8.57 43.74
N GLY A 274 6.55 7.44 43.39
CA GLY A 274 5.09 7.32 43.27
C GLY A 274 4.49 7.89 41.97
N LYS A 275 5.31 8.44 41.07
CA LYS A 275 4.90 9.04 39.78
C LYS A 275 5.84 8.67 38.62
N VAL A 276 6.53 7.53 38.71
CA VAL A 276 7.50 7.09 37.68
C VAL A 276 6.81 6.98 36.32
N GLY A 277 7.39 7.61 35.30
CA GLY A 277 6.83 7.70 33.95
C GLY A 277 5.91 8.89 33.70
N GLN A 278 5.61 9.68 34.74
CA GLN A 278 4.85 10.93 34.63
C GLN A 278 5.79 12.09 34.90
N CYS A 279 5.85 13.06 33.98
CA CYS A 279 6.60 14.28 34.21
C CYS A 279 5.96 15.11 35.32
N THR A 280 6.71 15.33 36.40
CA THR A 280 6.29 16.11 37.57
C THR A 280 7.28 17.22 37.86
N CYS A 281 6.84 18.30 38.49
CA CYS A 281 7.64 19.48 38.83
C CYS A 281 7.07 20.12 40.11
N PRO A 282 7.86 20.93 40.84
CA PRO A 282 7.45 21.49 42.13
C PRO A 282 6.13 22.27 42.10
N GLN A 283 5.83 22.92 40.98
CA GLN A 283 4.64 23.74 40.75
C GLN A 283 3.36 22.88 40.60
N CYS A 284 3.51 21.60 40.29
CA CYS A 284 2.40 20.67 40.06
C CYS A 284 2.57 19.40 40.91
N PRO A 285 2.43 19.48 42.25
CA PRO A 285 2.67 18.33 43.13
C PRO A 285 1.76 17.11 42.85
N ASN A 286 0.56 17.38 42.34
CA ASN A 286 -0.48 16.37 42.08
C ASN A 286 -0.80 16.21 40.57
N GLY A 287 -0.05 16.85 39.68
CA GLY A 287 -0.39 16.93 38.26
C GLY A 287 0.82 16.83 37.34
N THR A 288 0.56 16.62 36.06
CA THR A 288 1.60 16.64 35.02
C THR A 288 1.97 18.07 34.67
N CYS A 289 3.27 18.32 34.47
CA CYS A 289 3.76 19.64 34.09
C CYS A 289 3.61 19.92 32.61
N ARG A 290 3.45 21.19 32.27
CA ARG A 290 3.46 21.68 30.90
C ARG A 290 4.09 23.07 30.84
N LEU A 291 4.50 23.47 29.65
CA LEU A 291 4.81 24.86 29.35
C LEU A 291 3.57 25.60 28.84
N PHE A 292 3.50 26.88 29.16
CA PHE A 292 2.68 27.86 28.48
C PHE A 292 3.61 28.91 27.86
N TYR A 293 3.28 29.36 26.67
CA TYR A 293 4.11 30.21 25.82
C TYR A 293 3.46 31.58 25.74
N LYS A 294 4.25 32.64 25.84
CA LYS A 294 3.74 34.00 25.76
C LYS A 294 3.09 34.21 24.39
N ASP A 295 1.98 34.93 24.40
CA ASP A 295 1.28 35.44 23.22
C ASP A 295 1.56 36.94 23.18
N GLY A 296 2.62 37.30 22.47
CA GLY A 296 3.23 38.62 22.46
C GLY A 296 2.46 39.65 21.66
N ASP A 297 1.82 39.22 20.58
CA ASP A 297 1.11 40.07 19.62
C ASP A 297 -0.42 39.92 19.65
N GLY A 298 -0.94 38.94 20.38
CA GLY A 298 -2.38 38.78 20.66
C GLY A 298 -3.15 38.02 19.59
N ASP A 299 -2.49 37.24 18.73
CA ASP A 299 -3.11 36.45 17.66
C ASP A 299 -3.79 35.16 18.16
N GLY A 300 -3.50 34.76 19.40
CA GLY A 300 -4.06 33.57 20.04
C GLY A 300 -3.14 32.35 20.05
N PHE A 301 -1.95 32.46 19.48
CA PHE A 301 -0.87 31.47 19.48
C PHE A 301 0.23 31.92 20.44
N GLY A 302 1.21 31.06 20.70
CA GLY A 302 2.30 31.37 21.62
C GLY A 302 3.63 31.13 20.96
N ASP A 303 4.63 31.93 21.37
CA ASP A 303 5.99 31.92 20.85
C ASP A 303 6.59 30.50 20.74
N LYS A 304 6.81 30.04 19.51
CA LYS A 304 7.43 28.74 19.22
C LYS A 304 8.85 28.60 19.77
N ASP A 305 9.55 29.71 19.88
CA ASP A 305 10.93 29.76 20.37
C ASP A 305 10.97 29.99 21.90
N GLY A 306 9.80 29.99 22.54
CA GLY A 306 9.67 30.36 23.94
C GLY A 306 10.34 29.38 24.88
N THR A 307 11.26 29.90 25.69
CA THR A 307 11.96 29.12 26.71
C THR A 307 11.75 29.67 28.11
N LEU A 308 12.02 28.84 29.12
CA LEU A 308 12.01 29.28 30.51
C LEU A 308 13.12 30.31 30.79
N PRO A 309 12.89 31.25 31.72
CA PRO A 309 13.91 32.19 32.17
C PRO A 309 15.17 31.47 32.69
N GLY A 310 16.35 31.86 32.18
CA GLY A 310 17.64 31.35 32.65
C GLY A 310 18.22 30.15 31.88
N ALA A 311 17.48 29.58 30.94
CA ALA A 311 17.96 28.50 30.05
C ALA A 311 18.35 29.07 28.67
N THR A 312 19.53 29.70 28.54
CA THR A 312 20.14 30.21 27.28
C THR A 312 19.30 31.09 26.32
N ASN A 313 18.01 31.33 26.56
CA ASN A 313 17.03 31.87 25.59
C ASN A 313 15.97 32.79 26.25
N ASN A 314 15.11 33.38 25.41
CA ASN A 314 14.34 34.64 25.54
C ASN A 314 13.39 34.83 26.76
N GLY A 315 13.14 33.80 27.56
CA GLY A 315 12.34 33.88 28.79
C GLY A 315 10.83 34.08 28.57
N THR A 316 10.28 33.70 27.42
CA THR A 316 8.86 33.87 27.07
C THR A 316 7.99 32.63 27.36
N ALA A 317 8.51 31.59 28.02
CA ALA A 317 7.69 30.47 28.51
C ALA A 317 7.60 30.43 30.04
N VAL A 318 6.50 29.88 30.55
CA VAL A 318 6.26 29.66 31.99
C VAL A 318 5.79 28.23 32.26
N ILE A 319 6.11 27.70 33.43
CA ILE A 319 5.66 26.36 33.86
C ILE A 319 4.26 26.45 34.43
N GLY A 320 3.40 25.52 34.03
CA GLY A 320 2.09 25.30 34.63
C GLY A 320 1.72 23.82 34.68
N CYS A 321 0.47 23.54 35.05
CA CYS A 321 -0.05 22.17 35.16
C CYS A 321 -1.05 21.87 34.05
N VAL A 322 -1.02 20.63 33.57
CA VAL A 322 -2.04 20.12 32.63
C VAL A 322 -3.44 20.30 33.23
N GLY A 323 -4.36 20.84 32.44
CA GLY A 323 -5.75 21.13 32.84
C GLY A 323 -5.95 22.45 33.59
N GLN A 324 -4.90 23.24 33.82
CA GLN A 324 -5.04 24.62 34.31
C GLN A 324 -5.23 25.57 33.14
N VAL A 325 -6.03 26.63 33.36
CA VAL A 325 -6.15 27.75 32.41
C VAL A 325 -4.77 28.42 32.29
N PRO A 326 -4.28 28.70 31.07
CA PRO A 326 -3.04 29.44 30.88
C PRO A 326 -3.06 30.78 31.63
N PRO A 327 -1.93 31.24 32.19
CA PRO A 327 -1.81 32.60 32.69
C PRO A 327 -2.21 33.62 31.62
N ALA A 328 -2.70 34.79 32.04
CA ALA A 328 -3.08 35.85 31.12
C ALA A 328 -1.89 36.26 30.23
N GLY A 329 -2.11 36.32 28.92
CA GLY A 329 -1.06 36.58 27.92
C GLY A 329 -0.20 35.37 27.56
N PHE A 330 -0.61 34.15 27.95
CA PHE A 330 0.05 32.92 27.56
C PHE A 330 -0.93 31.95 26.90
N LYS A 331 -0.39 31.05 26.08
CA LYS A 331 -1.11 30.02 25.34
C LYS A 331 -0.48 28.66 25.52
N GLU A 332 -1.30 27.66 25.23
CA GLU A 332 -0.98 26.25 25.39
C GLU A 332 -0.06 25.70 24.30
N LYS A 333 -0.16 26.27 23.11
CA LYS A 333 0.51 25.84 21.90
C LYS A 333 1.63 26.81 21.56
N ALA A 334 2.76 26.28 21.11
CA ALA A 334 3.98 27.01 20.77
C ALA A 334 4.16 27.02 19.25
N ASP A 335 3.12 27.45 18.54
CA ASP A 335 3.06 27.29 17.09
C ASP A 335 3.27 28.61 16.35
N ASP A 336 3.45 29.72 17.06
CA ASP A 336 3.70 31.04 16.48
C ASP A 336 5.19 31.21 16.15
N CYS A 337 5.49 31.36 14.87
CA CYS A 337 6.84 31.51 14.37
C CYS A 337 7.40 32.94 14.46
N ASP A 338 6.55 33.94 14.70
CA ASP A 338 6.90 35.34 14.90
C ASP A 338 5.93 36.06 15.87
N ASP A 339 6.14 35.84 17.19
CA ASP A 339 5.41 36.44 18.34
C ASP A 339 5.48 37.98 18.46
N GLY A 340 5.93 38.65 17.40
CA GLY A 340 5.91 40.10 17.23
C GLY A 340 5.03 40.59 16.09
N ASP A 341 4.32 39.72 15.37
CA ASP A 341 3.43 40.05 14.26
C ASP A 341 2.17 39.19 14.23
N ALA A 342 1.04 39.76 14.66
CA ALA A 342 -0.23 39.05 14.77
C ALA A 342 -0.83 38.51 13.45
N ASN A 343 -0.19 38.76 12.31
CA ASN A 343 -0.54 38.13 11.04
C ASN A 343 0.19 36.80 10.80
N VAL A 344 1.20 36.49 11.59
CA VAL A 344 2.04 35.30 11.46
C VAL A 344 1.52 34.23 12.41
N PHE A 345 0.80 33.25 11.88
CA PHE A 345 0.24 32.17 12.70
C PHE A 345 -0.04 30.90 11.90
N PRO A 346 -0.07 29.73 12.55
CA PRO A 346 -0.39 28.46 11.92
C PRO A 346 -1.68 28.48 11.10
N GLY A 347 -1.56 28.12 9.83
CA GLY A 347 -2.71 28.04 8.92
C GLY A 347 -3.20 29.38 8.38
N GLN A 348 -2.39 30.44 8.48
CA GLN A 348 -2.62 31.68 7.73
C GLN A 348 -2.80 31.40 6.23
N THR A 349 -3.78 32.06 5.62
CA THR A 349 -4.14 31.90 4.21
C THR A 349 -4.03 33.20 3.41
N GLN A 350 -3.71 34.32 4.07
CA GLN A 350 -3.54 35.62 3.42
C GLN A 350 -2.14 35.77 2.84
N TRP A 351 -2.04 36.57 1.78
CA TRP A 351 -0.80 36.84 1.06
C TRP A 351 -0.26 38.22 1.36
N PHE A 352 1.01 38.31 1.77
CA PHE A 352 1.64 39.55 2.25
C PHE A 352 2.72 40.06 1.30
N THR A 353 2.85 41.38 1.19
CA THR A 353 3.85 42.07 0.36
C THR A 353 5.07 42.55 1.16
N THR A 354 4.97 42.53 2.49
CA THR A 354 6.03 42.95 3.42
C THR A 354 6.46 41.76 4.25
N ALA A 355 7.73 41.75 4.65
CA ALA A 355 8.22 40.79 5.62
C ALA A 355 7.53 41.01 6.98
N SER A 356 7.43 39.96 7.77
CA SER A 356 6.85 40.00 9.11
C SER A 356 7.61 40.98 10.02
N ASN A 357 6.89 41.61 10.94
CA ASN A 357 7.42 42.72 11.73
C ASN A 357 8.47 42.32 12.77
N GLY A 358 8.45 41.09 13.30
CA GLY A 358 9.37 40.67 14.36
C GLY A 358 10.61 39.93 13.85
N LYS A 359 10.43 38.96 12.95
CA LYS A 359 11.51 38.10 12.41
C LYS A 359 11.97 38.53 11.02
N GLY A 360 11.20 39.35 10.31
CA GLY A 360 11.53 39.77 8.94
C GLY A 360 11.48 38.62 7.93
N THR A 361 10.59 37.65 8.13
CA THR A 361 10.40 36.50 7.23
C THR A 361 9.14 36.68 6.39
N PHE A 362 8.88 35.75 5.47
CA PHE A 362 7.63 35.66 4.72
C PHE A 362 6.92 34.34 4.99
N ASP A 363 7.29 33.61 6.04
CA ASP A 363 6.58 32.41 6.51
C ASP A 363 5.55 32.88 7.53
N TYR A 364 4.41 33.38 7.04
CA TYR A 364 3.29 33.86 7.85
C TYR A 364 2.36 32.72 8.27
N ASN A 365 2.46 31.53 7.67
CA ASN A 365 1.64 30.38 8.05
C ASN A 365 2.36 29.36 8.97
N CYS A 366 3.61 29.65 9.33
CA CYS A 366 4.46 28.87 10.23
C CYS A 366 4.66 27.41 9.82
N ASN A 367 4.65 27.13 8.52
CA ASN A 367 4.89 25.78 8.00
C ASN A 367 6.37 25.49 7.70
N GLY A 368 7.26 26.48 7.86
CA GLY A 368 8.69 26.38 7.61
C GLY A 368 9.09 26.55 6.13
N ALA A 369 8.13 26.84 5.26
CA ALA A 369 8.32 27.13 3.85
C ALA A 369 7.81 28.54 3.53
N VAL A 370 8.40 29.15 2.50
CA VAL A 370 7.91 30.43 1.97
C VAL A 370 7.13 30.12 0.71
N ASP A 371 5.81 30.17 0.83
CA ASP A 371 4.92 30.00 -0.30
C ASP A 371 4.87 31.28 -1.12
N LYS A 372 4.81 31.13 -2.44
CA LYS A 372 4.75 32.24 -3.39
C LYS A 372 3.42 32.21 -4.13
N GLU A 373 2.69 33.33 -4.10
CA GLU A 373 1.38 33.42 -4.76
C GLU A 373 1.49 33.30 -6.28
N THR A 374 2.34 34.13 -6.88
CA THR A 374 2.58 34.05 -8.33
C THR A 374 3.66 33.03 -8.59
N LEU A 375 3.35 32.05 -9.45
CA LEU A 375 4.29 31.02 -9.84
C LEU A 375 5.42 31.60 -10.70
N GLU A 376 6.61 31.03 -10.55
CA GLU A 376 7.83 31.48 -11.22
C GLU A 376 8.38 30.40 -12.14
N TYR A 377 8.70 30.80 -13.37
CA TYR A 377 9.25 29.94 -14.41
C TYR A 377 10.47 30.63 -15.05
N PRO A 378 11.62 30.66 -14.37
CA PRO A 378 12.81 31.36 -14.86
C PRO A 378 13.25 30.87 -16.25
N GLY A 379 13.19 31.76 -17.24
CA GLY A 379 13.57 31.45 -18.63
C GLY A 379 12.47 30.83 -19.49
N ALA A 380 11.23 30.77 -18.99
CA ALA A 380 10.08 30.33 -19.78
C ALA A 380 9.60 31.39 -20.78
N ALA A 381 8.91 30.93 -21.82
CA ALA A 381 8.25 31.77 -22.82
C ALA A 381 6.88 31.18 -23.18
N CYS A 382 5.98 31.99 -23.71
CA CYS A 382 4.67 31.51 -24.15
C CYS A 382 4.81 30.63 -25.39
N ARG A 383 4.34 29.39 -25.31
CA ARG A 383 4.32 28.41 -26.41
C ARG A 383 3.09 27.52 -26.33
N PHE A 384 2.85 26.78 -27.40
CA PHE A 384 1.77 25.79 -27.46
C PHE A 384 2.29 24.40 -27.12
N CYS A 385 1.41 23.56 -26.59
CA CYS A 385 1.70 22.17 -26.30
C CYS A 385 1.34 21.29 -27.50
N GLY A 386 2.28 20.44 -27.94
CA GLY A 386 2.03 19.51 -29.03
C GLY A 386 1.05 18.38 -28.65
N PRO A 387 0.40 17.73 -29.64
CA PRO A 387 -0.46 16.57 -29.40
C PRO A 387 0.30 15.40 -28.73
N PRO A 388 -0.38 14.50 -28.01
CA PRO A 388 0.09 13.85 -26.77
C PRO A 388 1.15 12.73 -26.90
N LYS A 389 2.00 12.72 -27.95
CA LYS A 389 3.08 11.72 -28.07
C LYS A 389 4.49 12.28 -27.93
N THR A 390 4.65 13.59 -28.00
CA THR A 390 5.93 14.23 -27.70
C THR A 390 5.58 15.47 -26.89
N CYS A 391 6.10 15.62 -25.69
CA CYS A 391 5.91 16.83 -24.89
C CYS A 391 6.48 18.10 -25.55
N ALA A 392 6.88 18.04 -26.83
CA ALA A 392 7.56 19.06 -27.58
C ALA A 392 6.73 20.35 -27.67
N GLU A 393 7.30 21.42 -27.13
CA GLU A 393 6.76 22.77 -27.28
C GLU A 393 6.72 23.14 -28.76
N GLN A 394 5.62 23.77 -29.17
CA GLN A 394 5.45 24.29 -30.52
C GLN A 394 5.39 25.81 -30.50
N THR A 395 6.00 26.44 -31.49
CA THR A 395 5.80 27.88 -31.73
C THR A 395 4.47 28.19 -32.41
N SER A 396 3.75 27.16 -32.86
CA SER A 396 2.51 27.28 -33.62
C SER A 396 1.42 26.37 -33.04
N CYS A 397 0.19 26.85 -32.98
CA CYS A 397 -0.93 26.08 -32.45
C CYS A 397 -1.48 25.03 -33.44
N SER A 398 -2.05 23.97 -32.91
CA SER A 398 -2.71 22.89 -33.67
C SER A 398 -4.16 23.23 -34.01
N THR A 399 -4.79 24.09 -33.20
CA THR A 399 -6.20 24.48 -33.34
C THR A 399 -6.37 26.00 -33.26
N LEU A 400 -7.40 26.55 -33.91
CA LEU A 400 -7.74 27.96 -33.82
C LEU A 400 -8.11 28.31 -32.36
N ASN A 401 -7.63 29.45 -31.85
CA ASN A 401 -7.86 29.94 -30.47
C ASN A 401 -7.27 29.05 -29.37
N GLU A 402 -6.30 28.19 -29.70
CA GLU A 402 -5.54 27.44 -28.70
C GLU A 402 -4.83 28.40 -27.75
N SER A 403 -4.89 28.13 -26.44
CA SER A 403 -4.18 28.89 -25.42
C SER A 403 -2.71 28.48 -25.38
N ALA A 404 -1.82 29.46 -25.34
CA ALA A 404 -0.42 29.21 -25.05
C ALA A 404 -0.23 29.06 -23.54
N SER A 405 0.70 28.18 -23.16
CA SER A 405 1.15 28.01 -21.78
C SER A 405 2.54 28.61 -21.62
N LEU A 406 2.91 28.91 -20.39
CA LEU A 406 4.26 29.36 -20.07
C LEU A 406 5.18 28.12 -19.97
N THR A 407 6.09 27.93 -20.93
CA THR A 407 6.88 26.70 -21.05
C THR A 407 8.39 26.97 -21.18
N CYS A 408 9.23 26.02 -20.75
CA CYS A 408 10.70 26.09 -20.86
C CYS A 408 11.23 25.12 -21.93
N GLN A 409 12.14 25.60 -22.79
CA GLN A 409 12.76 24.81 -23.85
C GLN A 409 13.40 23.50 -23.34
N PHE A 410 13.04 22.37 -23.96
CA PHE A 410 13.61 21.04 -23.70
C PHE A 410 15.14 21.08 -23.66
N GLY A 411 15.73 20.55 -22.58
CA GLY A 411 17.18 20.47 -22.38
C GLY A 411 17.80 21.53 -21.47
N ARG A 412 17.02 22.44 -20.88
CA ARG A 412 17.49 23.33 -19.81
C ARG A 412 17.26 22.70 -18.44
N SER A 413 18.32 22.14 -17.85
CA SER A 413 18.33 21.49 -16.51
C SER A 413 17.92 22.39 -15.34
N ARG A 414 17.49 23.63 -15.58
CA ARG A 414 17.13 24.62 -14.54
C ARG A 414 15.61 24.89 -14.43
N CYS A 415 14.79 24.38 -15.35
CA CYS A 415 13.33 24.33 -15.21
C CYS A 415 12.91 22.88 -14.99
N GLY A 416 12.62 22.48 -13.74
CA GLY A 416 12.32 21.08 -13.40
C GLY A 416 10.91 20.58 -13.74
N LEU A 417 10.19 21.15 -14.72
CA LEU A 417 8.78 20.81 -14.98
C LEU A 417 8.46 20.66 -16.47
N ASN A 418 7.79 19.55 -16.83
CA ASN A 418 7.12 19.36 -18.13
C ASN A 418 5.73 20.02 -18.06
N LEU A 419 5.66 21.32 -18.37
CA LEU A 419 4.51 22.20 -18.09
C LEU A 419 3.33 22.09 -19.07
N CYS A 420 3.31 21.05 -19.92
CA CYS A 420 2.17 20.80 -20.79
C CYS A 420 1.15 19.94 -20.07
N ASP A 421 -0.12 20.36 -20.06
CA ASP A 421 -1.21 19.66 -19.35
C ASP A 421 -1.32 18.16 -19.74
N ALA A 422 -0.95 17.82 -20.97
CA ALA A 422 -0.91 16.44 -21.47
C ALA A 422 0.31 15.61 -21.01
N CYS A 423 1.29 16.23 -20.34
CA CYS A 423 2.60 15.65 -19.97
C CYS A 423 2.85 15.57 -18.45
N GLY A 424 1.81 15.72 -17.64
CA GLY A 424 1.87 15.54 -16.19
C GLY A 424 1.35 16.76 -15.46
N ARG A 425 0.17 16.59 -14.85
CA ARG A 425 -0.40 17.55 -13.91
C ARG A 425 0.63 17.85 -12.81
N ASN A 426 0.88 19.12 -12.53
CA ASN A 426 1.22 19.48 -11.15
C ASN A 426 -0.02 19.18 -10.27
N ALA A 427 0.20 18.74 -9.03
CA ALA A 427 -0.81 18.15 -8.15
C ALA A 427 -2.03 19.06 -7.80
N LYS A 428 -2.16 20.26 -8.39
CA LYS A 428 -3.23 21.23 -8.12
C LYS A 428 -4.07 21.65 -9.34
N GLY A 429 -3.85 21.09 -10.54
CA GLY A 429 -4.76 21.28 -11.69
C GLY A 429 -4.96 22.73 -12.18
N ALA A 430 -4.02 23.63 -11.89
CA ALA A 430 -4.09 25.03 -12.30
C ALA A 430 -3.47 25.20 -13.69
N VAL A 431 -4.20 25.85 -14.61
CA VAL A 431 -3.73 26.22 -15.95
C VAL A 431 -2.51 27.15 -15.82
N LEU A 432 -1.39 26.77 -16.46
CA LEU A 432 -0.08 27.43 -16.36
C LEU A 432 0.10 28.50 -17.44
N ASP A 433 -0.94 29.29 -17.68
CA ASP A 433 -0.96 30.34 -18.71
C ASP A 433 -0.32 31.65 -18.25
N LYS A 434 0.04 31.76 -16.96
CA LYS A 434 0.57 32.99 -16.38
C LYS A 434 1.57 32.78 -15.26
N GLY A 435 2.51 33.71 -15.13
CA GLY A 435 3.51 33.70 -14.06
C GLY A 435 4.68 34.64 -14.31
N PHE A 436 5.67 34.63 -13.41
CA PHE A 436 6.92 35.34 -13.62
C PHE A 436 7.87 34.52 -14.50
N THR A 437 8.55 35.16 -15.45
CA THR A 437 9.58 34.52 -16.30
C THR A 437 10.99 34.61 -15.71
N THR A 438 11.10 35.14 -14.49
CA THR A 438 12.32 35.30 -13.70
C THR A 438 12.02 34.94 -12.25
N THR A 439 13.04 34.67 -11.44
CA THR A 439 12.86 34.57 -9.98
C THR A 439 12.61 35.96 -9.40
N VAL A 440 11.54 36.11 -8.62
CA VAL A 440 11.12 37.34 -7.97
C VAL A 440 11.09 37.09 -6.45
N GLN A 441 11.86 37.87 -5.69
CA GLN A 441 11.84 37.70 -4.23
C GLN A 441 10.50 38.16 -3.66
N CYS A 442 10.09 37.59 -2.53
CA CYS A 442 8.90 38.03 -1.82
C CYS A 442 8.98 39.53 -1.52
N GLY A 443 7.87 40.24 -1.76
CA GLY A 443 7.79 41.69 -1.67
C GLY A 443 8.45 42.47 -2.81
N ALA A 444 9.17 41.83 -3.73
CA ALA A 444 9.72 42.51 -4.91
C ALA A 444 8.67 42.61 -6.03
N ILE A 445 8.83 43.63 -6.89
CA ILE A 445 8.02 43.78 -8.11
C ILE A 445 8.69 42.99 -9.23
N GLY A 446 7.93 42.11 -9.87
CA GLY A 446 8.32 41.38 -11.07
C GLY A 446 7.42 41.70 -12.27
N THR A 447 7.83 41.23 -13.44
CA THR A 447 7.02 41.30 -14.66
C THR A 447 6.29 39.98 -14.87
N LYS A 448 5.01 39.94 -14.51
CA LYS A 448 4.14 38.80 -14.73
C LYS A 448 3.74 38.77 -16.21
N THR A 449 3.87 37.61 -16.83
CA THR A 449 3.45 37.35 -18.21
C THR A 449 2.17 36.55 -18.18
N ASP A 450 1.15 36.98 -18.92
CA ASP A 450 -0.07 36.23 -19.20
C ASP A 450 -0.04 35.87 -20.70
N CYS A 451 0.00 34.57 -20.98
CA CYS A 451 0.12 34.04 -22.34
C CYS A 451 -1.19 34.19 -23.10
N GLY A 452 -1.07 34.56 -24.37
CA GLY A 452 -2.21 34.74 -25.26
C GLY A 452 -2.61 33.44 -25.98
N THR A 453 -3.29 33.60 -27.11
CA THR A 453 -3.81 32.49 -27.92
C THR A 453 -3.27 32.59 -29.36
N CYS A 454 -3.63 31.66 -30.24
CA CYS A 454 -3.43 31.84 -31.67
C CYS A 454 -4.71 32.26 -32.40
N THR A 455 -4.57 33.10 -33.44
CA THR A 455 -5.71 33.59 -34.24
C THR A 455 -5.95 32.79 -35.53
N THR A 456 -5.07 31.84 -35.85
CA THR A 456 -5.18 30.90 -36.99
C THR A 456 -4.49 29.59 -36.66
N ARG A 457 -4.98 28.45 -37.19
CA ARG A 457 -4.28 27.16 -37.10
C ARG A 457 -2.88 27.28 -37.71
N GLY A 458 -1.85 26.82 -37.01
CA GLY A 458 -0.45 26.98 -37.41
C GLY A 458 0.13 28.37 -37.14
N GLY A 459 -0.67 29.28 -36.57
CA GLY A 459 -0.24 30.63 -36.16
C GLY A 459 0.52 30.61 -34.84
N GLY A 460 1.35 31.63 -34.63
CA GLY A 460 2.08 31.84 -33.38
C GLY A 460 1.22 32.41 -32.25
N VAL A 461 1.84 32.59 -31.08
CA VAL A 461 1.20 33.21 -29.91
C VAL A 461 0.95 34.70 -30.18
N VAL A 462 -0.28 35.14 -29.96
CA VAL A 462 -0.73 36.53 -30.10
C VAL A 462 -1.47 36.93 -28.83
N GLY A 463 -1.37 38.20 -28.43
CA GLY A 463 -2.10 38.72 -27.27
C GLY A 463 -1.45 38.43 -25.92
N THR A 464 -0.17 38.02 -25.89
CA THR A 464 0.61 37.98 -24.66
C THR A 464 0.66 39.36 -24.03
N THR A 465 0.25 39.47 -22.77
CA THR A 465 0.32 40.71 -21.99
C THR A 465 1.32 40.57 -20.86
N THR A 466 1.90 41.68 -20.44
CA THR A 466 2.72 41.74 -19.24
C THR A 466 2.16 42.75 -18.26
N SER A 467 2.29 42.46 -16.98
CA SER A 467 1.89 43.35 -15.88
C SER A 467 2.97 43.39 -14.81
N SER A 468 3.19 44.56 -14.21
CA SER A 468 4.07 44.69 -13.05
C SER A 468 3.27 44.29 -11.80
N VAL A 469 3.66 43.18 -11.19
CA VAL A 469 2.98 42.61 -10.01
C VAL A 469 4.01 42.44 -8.90
N GLN A 470 3.63 42.80 -7.68
CA GLN A 470 4.44 42.51 -6.51
C GLN A 470 4.23 41.06 -6.08
N GLN A 471 5.31 40.30 -5.90
CA GLN A 471 5.24 38.93 -5.42
C GLN A 471 4.78 38.94 -3.96
N ARG A 472 3.62 38.33 -3.69
CA ARG A 472 3.13 38.11 -2.33
C ARG A 472 3.49 36.72 -1.83
N CYS A 473 3.72 36.60 -0.53
CA CYS A 473 4.16 35.36 0.10
C CYS A 473 3.54 35.21 1.49
N HIS A 474 3.55 33.99 2.01
CA HIS A 474 3.25 33.64 3.40
C HIS A 474 3.84 32.27 3.73
#